data_AF-A0AAE1PHL3-F1
#
_entry.id   AF-A0AAE1PHL3-F1
#
_cell.length_a   1.000
_cell.length_b   1.000
_cell.length_c   1.000
_cell.angle_alpha   90.00
_cell.angle_beta   90.00
_cell.angle_gamma   90.00
#
_symmetry.space_group_name_H-M   'P 1'
#
loop_
_entity.id
_entity.type
_entity.pdbx_description
1 polymer ?
#
loop_
_entity_poly.entity_id
_entity_poly.type
_entity_poly.pdbx_seq_one_letter_code
_entity_poly.pdbx_strand_id
1 'polypeptide(L)'
;MDDFVKTNVHTFQQIHQRIQHSLALSKADMLLYHNKSASNFSLDIGDIVYSLVEVKHSKLDPKFDGPFRVIAKEHGNKVKLLRLKKHTETIAHLDSLKKVHSGLDCEDPQFIPTVSQPPHSSPPPASPENPPLFSQPPQHSYNLRSHT
;
A
#
# COMPACT_ATOMS: atom_id res chain seq x y z
N MET A 1 -30.14 0.91 -63.26
CA MET A 1 -30.61 0.28 -62.01
C MET A 1 -29.50 0.21 -60.97
N ASP A 2 -28.24 0.23 -61.41
CA ASP A 2 -27.02 0.06 -60.61
C ASP A 2 -26.72 1.21 -59.62
N ASP A 3 -27.09 2.45 -59.94
CA ASP A 3 -26.84 3.61 -59.05
C ASP A 3 -27.67 3.58 -57.77
N PHE A 4 -28.89 3.04 -57.84
CA PHE A 4 -29.74 2.89 -56.66
C PHE A 4 -29.13 1.87 -55.67
N VAL A 5 -28.60 0.76 -56.19
CA VAL A 5 -27.95 -0.27 -55.36
C VAL A 5 -26.66 0.27 -54.74
N LYS A 6 -25.82 0.97 -55.52
CA LYS A 6 -24.58 1.59 -55.02
C LYS A 6 -24.85 2.62 -53.92
N THR A 7 -25.87 3.45 -54.08
CA THR A 7 -26.24 4.46 -53.08
C THR A 7 -26.70 3.83 -51.78
N ASN A 8 -27.50 2.76 -51.85
CA ASN A 8 -27.95 2.03 -50.66
C ASN A 8 -26.80 1.30 -49.95
N VAL A 9 -25.89 0.68 -50.70
CA VAL A 9 -24.70 0.02 -50.13
C VAL A 9 -23.80 1.05 -49.43
N HIS A 10 -23.57 2.20 -50.05
CA HIS A 10 -22.79 3.28 -49.45
C HIS A 10 -23.45 3.82 -48.17
N THR A 11 -24.77 4.04 -48.20
CA THR A 11 -25.54 4.49 -47.03
C THR A 11 -25.46 3.45 -45.89
N PHE A 12 -25.58 2.17 -46.20
CA PHE A 12 -25.43 1.10 -45.23
C PHE A 12 -24.03 1.07 -44.60
N GLN A 13 -22.98 1.23 -45.41
CA GLN A 13 -21.60 1.30 -44.91
C GLN A 13 -21.40 2.50 -43.98
N GLN A 14 -21.93 3.67 -44.32
CA GLN A 14 -21.86 4.86 -43.46
C GLN A 14 -22.57 4.65 -42.12
N ILE A 15 -23.77 4.06 -42.14
CA ILE A 15 -24.52 3.73 -40.92
C ILE A 15 -23.73 2.74 -40.07
N HIS A 16 -23.19 1.68 -40.69
CA HIS A 16 -22.42 0.66 -40.00
C HIS A 16 -21.15 1.24 -39.36
N GLN A 17 -20.41 2.08 -40.08
CA GLN A 17 -19.22 2.77 -39.54
C GLN A 17 -19.58 3.69 -38.36
N ARG A 18 -20.69 4.42 -38.46
CA ARG A 18 -21.16 5.29 -37.37
C ARG A 18 -21.52 4.49 -36.11
N ILE A 19 -22.19 3.35 -36.26
CA ILE A 19 -22.53 2.46 -35.14
C ILE A 19 -21.25 1.90 -34.51
N GLN A 20 -20.32 1.38 -35.33
CA GLN A 20 -19.04 0.85 -34.84
C GLN A 20 -18.25 1.91 -34.06
N HIS A 21 -18.19 3.14 -34.57
CA HIS A 21 -17.53 4.26 -33.89
C HIS A 21 -18.21 4.60 -32.55
N SER A 22 -19.55 4.67 -32.53
CA SER A 22 -20.30 4.94 -31.30
C SER A 22 -20.08 3.85 -30.24
N LEU A 23 -20.06 2.58 -30.64
CA LEU A 23 -19.79 1.46 -29.75
C LEU A 23 -18.35 1.49 -29.21
N ALA A 24 -17.37 1.83 -30.05
CA ALA A 24 -15.98 1.96 -29.64
C ALA A 24 -15.80 3.07 -28.58
N LEU A 25 -16.42 4.24 -28.79
CA LEU A 25 -16.41 5.33 -27.82
C LEU A 25 -17.09 4.94 -26.52
N SER A 26 -18.27 4.34 -26.58
CA SER A 26 -19.00 3.88 -25.39
C SER A 26 -18.20 2.86 -24.57
N LYS A 27 -17.51 1.93 -25.24
CA LYS A 27 -16.63 0.96 -24.58
C LYS A 27 -15.43 1.63 -23.93
N ALA A 28 -14.82 2.62 -24.59
CA ALA A 28 -13.70 3.38 -24.04
C ALA A 28 -14.11 4.16 -22.79
N ASP A 29 -15.27 4.83 -22.83
CA ASP A 29 -15.80 5.55 -21.67
C ASP A 29 -16.09 4.60 -20.51
N MET A 30 -16.75 3.48 -20.78
CA MET A 30 -17.02 2.44 -19.78
C MET A 30 -15.71 1.99 -19.10
N LEU A 31 -14.68 1.65 -19.88
CA LEU A 31 -13.38 1.26 -19.35
C LEU A 31 -12.73 2.37 -18.51
N LEU A 32 -12.82 3.63 -18.95
CA LEU A 32 -12.32 4.77 -18.21
C LEU A 32 -13.04 4.92 -16.87
N TYR A 33 -14.37 4.81 -16.83
CA TYR A 33 -15.16 4.86 -15.60
C TYR A 33 -14.82 3.72 -14.64
N HIS A 34 -14.65 2.49 -15.14
CA HIS A 34 -14.22 1.37 -14.31
C HIS A 34 -12.82 1.58 -13.73
N ASN A 35 -11.88 2.06 -14.54
CA ASN A 35 -10.50 2.29 -14.11
C ASN A 35 -10.35 3.50 -13.17
N LYS A 36 -11.23 4.50 -13.27
CA LYS A 36 -11.23 5.67 -12.38
C LYS A 36 -11.49 5.30 -10.91
N SER A 37 -12.14 4.17 -10.65
CA SER A 37 -12.39 3.67 -9.29
C SER A 37 -11.14 3.07 -8.62
N ALA A 38 -10.13 2.66 -9.39
CA ALA A 38 -8.85 2.19 -8.86
C ALA A 38 -7.93 3.38 -8.56
N SER A 39 -8.30 4.19 -7.56
CA SER A 39 -7.39 5.21 -7.05
C SER A 39 -6.14 4.52 -6.50
N ASN A 40 -4.97 4.87 -7.04
CA ASN A 40 -3.70 4.31 -6.60
C ASN A 40 -3.39 4.80 -5.19
N PHE A 41 -3.83 4.04 -4.18
CA PHE A 41 -3.53 4.30 -2.80
C PHE A 41 -2.05 3.99 -2.54
N SER A 42 -1.22 5.04 -2.53
CA SER A 42 0.18 4.95 -2.19
C SER A 42 0.41 5.41 -0.75
N LEU A 43 1.13 4.59 0.00
CA LEU A 43 1.59 4.89 1.35
C LEU A 43 3.11 4.82 1.38
N ASP A 44 3.72 5.71 2.14
CA ASP A 44 5.16 5.73 2.39
C ASP A 44 5.49 5.41 3.84
N ILE A 45 6.73 4.95 4.05
CA ILE A 45 7.22 4.67 5.40
C ILE A 45 7.28 5.99 6.16
N GLY A 46 6.68 6.02 7.34
CA GLY A 46 6.53 7.21 8.16
C GLY A 46 5.17 7.89 8.06
N ASP A 47 4.34 7.54 7.07
CA ASP A 47 2.97 8.09 6.95
C ASP A 47 2.11 7.73 8.17
N ILE A 48 1.21 8.65 8.53
CA ILE A 48 0.19 8.42 9.55
C ILE A 48 -1.10 7.94 8.88
N VAL A 49 -1.62 6.83 9.38
CA VAL A 49 -2.81 6.15 8.84
C VAL A 49 -3.74 5.72 9.97
N TYR A 50 -5.02 5.57 9.64
CA TYR A 50 -5.98 4.83 10.45
C TYR A 50 -6.23 3.45 9.84
N SER A 51 -6.41 2.44 10.69
CA SER A 51 -6.77 1.09 10.27
C SER A 51 -8.27 0.88 10.42
N LEU A 52 -8.89 0.21 9.47
CA LEU A 52 -10.28 -0.24 9.56
C LEU A 52 -10.40 -1.27 10.69
N VAL A 53 -11.45 -1.15 11.51
CA VAL A 53 -11.79 -2.14 12.53
C VAL A 53 -12.58 -3.27 11.87
N GLU A 54 -12.01 -4.47 11.81
CA GLU A 54 -12.64 -5.63 11.15
C GLU A 54 -13.87 -6.13 11.91
N VAL A 55 -13.82 -6.10 13.24
CA VAL A 55 -14.89 -6.59 14.12
C VAL A 55 -15.46 -5.44 14.93
N LYS A 56 -16.68 -5.03 14.63
CA LYS A 56 -17.42 -4.02 15.40
C LYS A 56 -18.41 -4.71 16.32
N HIS A 57 -18.43 -4.32 17.60
CA HIS A 57 -19.37 -4.89 18.58
C HIS A 57 -20.69 -4.12 18.62
N SER A 58 -20.66 -2.85 18.24
CA SER A 58 -21.82 -1.96 18.16
C SER A 58 -21.84 -1.18 16.84
N LYS A 59 -23.04 -0.79 16.40
CA LYS A 59 -23.21 0.13 15.26
C LYS A 59 -22.60 1.50 15.52
N LEU A 60 -22.51 1.91 16.79
CA LEU A 60 -21.95 3.19 17.22
C LEU A 60 -20.42 3.16 17.38
N ASP A 61 -19.79 1.99 17.27
CA ASP A 61 -18.35 1.88 17.41
C ASP A 61 -17.64 2.63 16.28
N PRO A 62 -16.46 3.23 16.54
CA PRO A 62 -15.68 3.87 15.51
C PRO A 62 -15.34 2.86 14.40
N LYS A 63 -15.49 3.29 13.15
CA LYS A 63 -15.16 2.47 11.97
C LYS A 63 -13.65 2.27 11.84
N PHE A 64 -12.88 3.26 12.27
CA PHE A 64 -11.44 3.29 12.14
C PHE A 64 -10.78 3.39 13.52
N ASP A 65 -9.61 2.80 13.62
CA ASP A 65 -8.76 2.79 14.80
C ASP A 65 -7.41 3.42 14.46
N GLY A 66 -6.75 4.04 15.44
CA GLY A 66 -5.46 4.72 15.26
C GLY A 66 -5.37 6.04 16.03
N PRO A 67 -4.34 6.86 15.80
CA PRO A 67 -3.41 6.85 14.66
C PRO A 67 -2.30 5.79 14.72
N PHE A 68 -1.91 5.29 13.55
CA PHE A 68 -0.79 4.38 13.33
C PHE A 68 0.25 5.03 12.43
N ARG A 69 1.53 4.67 12.62
CA ARG A 69 2.62 5.05 11.73
C ARG A 69 3.08 3.86 10.91
N VAL A 70 3.24 4.03 9.60
CA VAL A 70 3.81 3.00 8.74
C VAL A 70 5.30 2.85 9.06
N ILE A 71 5.72 1.66 9.47
CA ILE A 71 7.13 1.38 9.83
C ILE A 71 7.86 0.57 8.77
N ALA A 72 7.17 -0.30 8.04
CA ALA A 72 7.75 -1.07 6.96
C ALA A 72 6.69 -1.43 5.91
N LYS A 73 7.14 -1.55 4.65
CA LYS A 73 6.34 -2.15 3.57
C LYS A 73 6.74 -3.62 3.48
N GLU A 74 5.76 -4.50 3.64
CA GLU A 74 5.97 -5.96 3.50
C GLU A 74 5.71 -6.37 2.05
N HIS A 75 5.99 -7.64 1.71
CA HIS A 75 5.73 -8.13 0.36
C HIS A 75 4.23 -8.08 0.01
N GLY A 76 3.92 -7.54 -1.17
CA GLY A 76 2.56 -7.37 -1.67
C GLY A 76 1.87 -6.11 -1.14
N ASN A 77 0.56 -6.18 -0.93
CA ASN A 77 -0.27 -5.06 -0.45
C ASN A 77 -0.39 -5.01 1.08
N LYS A 78 0.65 -5.44 1.80
CA LYS A 78 0.68 -5.47 3.26
C LYS A 78 1.70 -4.48 3.79
N VAL A 79 1.37 -3.83 4.89
CA VAL A 79 2.28 -2.90 5.57
C VAL A 79 2.29 -3.18 7.06
N LYS A 80 3.46 -2.98 7.65
CA LYS A 80 3.67 -3.06 9.10
C LYS A 80 3.44 -1.69 9.71
N LEU A 81 2.59 -1.65 10.72
CA LEU A 81 2.12 -0.44 11.38
C LEU A 81 2.57 -0.44 12.83
N LEU A 82 2.90 0.74 13.34
CA LEU A 82 3.19 1.00 14.74
C LEU A 82 2.09 1.87 15.35
N ARG A 83 1.43 1.36 16.40
CA ARG A 83 0.48 2.15 17.16
C ARG A 83 1.21 3.13 18.07
N LEU A 84 1.10 4.42 17.80
CA LEU A 84 1.85 5.46 18.52
C LEU A 84 1.60 5.48 20.03
N LYS A 85 0.37 5.18 20.47
CA LYS A 85 0.01 5.22 21.90
C LYS A 85 0.46 4.00 22.70
N LYS A 86 0.48 2.81 22.09
CA LYS A 86 0.72 1.53 22.79
C LYS A 86 2.06 0.88 22.43
N HIS A 87 2.77 1.43 21.44
CA HIS A 87 3.99 0.84 20.89
C HIS A 87 3.80 -0.61 20.44
N THR A 88 2.59 -0.95 20.01
CA THR A 88 2.25 -2.27 19.48
C THR A 88 2.36 -2.27 17.97
N GLU A 89 2.99 -3.30 17.43
CA GLU A 89 3.11 -3.50 16.00
C GLU A 89 1.97 -4.38 15.48
N THR A 90 1.43 -4.02 14.32
CA THR A 90 0.39 -4.79 13.63
C THR A 90 0.67 -4.83 12.14
N ILE A 91 0.15 -5.83 11.44
CA ILE A 91 0.24 -5.92 9.98
C ILE A 91 -1.16 -5.74 9.43
N ALA A 92 -1.31 -4.85 8.44
CA ALA A 92 -2.59 -4.57 7.80
C ALA A 92 -2.45 -4.54 6.27
N HIS A 93 -3.55 -4.84 5.60
CA HIS A 93 -3.65 -4.70 4.15
C HIS A 93 -3.86 -3.22 3.77
N LEU A 94 -3.29 -2.77 2.64
CA LEU A 94 -3.41 -1.39 2.14
C LEU A 94 -4.87 -0.92 2.04
N ASP A 95 -5.76 -1.78 1.54
CA ASP A 95 -7.19 -1.47 1.38
C ASP A 95 -7.93 -1.22 2.71
N SER A 96 -7.39 -1.73 3.82
CA SER A 96 -7.93 -1.52 5.16
C SER A 96 -7.40 -0.24 5.80
N LEU A 97 -6.61 0.58 5.09
CA LEU A 97 -5.99 1.78 5.63
C LEU A 97 -6.58 3.05 5.04
N LYS A 98 -6.66 4.07 5.89
CA LYS A 98 -7.04 5.43 5.50
C LYS A 98 -5.88 6.37 5.83
N LYS A 99 -5.29 7.01 4.82
CA LYS A 99 -4.23 8.01 5.00
C LYS A 99 -4.80 9.27 5.64
N VAL A 100 -4.12 9.78 6.67
CA VAL A 100 -4.49 11.04 7.32
C VAL A 100 -4.04 12.19 6.42
N HIS A 101 -4.98 13.02 5.97
CA HIS A 101 -4.66 14.22 5.21
C HIS A 101 -4.50 15.35 6.22
N SER A 102 -3.33 16.00 6.21
CA SER A 102 -2.86 16.97 7.21
C SER A 102 -3.70 18.25 7.34
N GLY A 103 -4.88 18.34 6.72
CA GLY A 103 -5.68 19.55 6.65
C GLY A 103 -6.99 19.55 7.44
N LEU A 104 -7.52 18.40 7.89
CA LEU A 104 -8.90 18.36 8.43
C LEU A 104 -9.15 17.42 9.62
N ASP A 105 -8.26 16.49 9.95
CA ASP A 105 -8.55 15.41 10.93
C ASP A 105 -7.56 15.35 12.11
N CYS A 106 -6.71 16.37 12.32
CA CYS A 106 -5.71 16.38 13.39
C CYS A 106 -5.99 17.46 14.45
N GLU A 107 -6.96 17.21 15.31
CA GLU A 107 -7.00 17.80 16.65
C GLU A 107 -5.96 17.02 17.51
N ASP A 108 -4.69 17.43 17.39
CA ASP A 108 -3.49 17.01 18.15
C ASP A 108 -3.09 15.50 18.15
N PRO A 109 -1.81 15.19 17.83
CA PRO A 109 -0.82 15.23 18.91
C PRO A 109 0.59 15.68 18.49
N GLN A 110 1.16 16.58 19.28
CA GLN A 110 2.61 16.76 19.45
C GLN A 110 3.29 15.45 19.90
N PHE A 111 3.68 14.58 18.98
CA PHE A 111 4.75 13.61 19.24
C PHE A 111 5.57 13.43 17.99
N ILE A 112 6.48 14.38 17.77
CA ILE A 112 7.67 14.17 16.95
C ILE A 112 8.59 13.32 17.83
N PRO A 113 8.86 12.03 17.53
CA PRO A 113 10.02 11.40 18.12
C PRO A 113 11.22 12.09 17.49
N THR A 114 11.86 12.96 18.25
CA THR A 114 13.20 13.44 17.95
C THR A 114 14.04 12.22 17.64
N VAL A 115 14.45 12.09 16.38
CA VAL A 115 15.56 11.22 16.02
C VAL A 115 16.74 11.78 16.79
N SER A 116 17.05 11.19 17.94
CA SER A 116 18.27 11.46 18.67
C SER A 116 19.42 11.16 17.71
N GLN A 117 20.01 12.20 17.16
CA GLN A 117 21.31 12.12 16.50
C GLN A 117 22.27 11.42 17.48
N PRO A 118 23.06 10.44 17.03
CA PRO A 118 24.16 9.96 17.85
C PRO A 118 25.15 11.13 18.04
N PRO A 119 25.60 11.41 19.28
CA PRO A 119 26.57 12.47 19.49
C PRO A 119 27.90 12.10 18.84
N HIS A 120 28.49 13.07 18.13
CA HIS A 120 29.89 13.06 17.74
C HIS A 120 30.77 12.62 18.92
N SER A 121 31.62 11.63 18.69
CA SER A 121 32.76 11.33 19.58
C SER A 121 33.93 10.84 18.74
N SER A 122 34.96 11.67 18.71
CA SER A 122 36.29 11.48 18.16
C SER A 122 36.99 10.21 18.66
N PRO A 123 38.03 9.72 17.93
CA PRO A 123 38.61 8.40 18.14
C PRO A 123 39.56 8.35 19.36
N PRO A 124 39.62 7.25 20.11
CA PRO A 124 40.65 7.02 21.11
C PRO A 124 41.91 6.38 20.49
N PRO A 125 43.10 6.59 21.09
CA PRO A 125 44.37 6.02 20.63
C PRO A 125 44.52 4.55 21.07
N ALA A 126 45.44 3.87 20.38
CA ALA A 126 45.66 2.43 20.37
C ALA A 126 46.43 1.85 21.58
N SER A 127 46.26 0.51 21.72
CA SER A 127 47.22 -0.52 22.20
C SER A 127 46.91 -1.16 23.58
N PRO A 128 47.51 -2.33 23.94
CA PRO A 128 46.95 -3.67 23.65
C PRO A 128 47.03 -4.66 24.83
N GLU A 129 46.16 -5.69 24.94
CA GLU A 129 46.53 -7.00 25.55
C GLU A 129 45.41 -8.06 25.38
N ASN A 130 45.81 -9.34 25.23
CA ASN A 130 45.02 -10.53 24.85
C ASN A 130 44.37 -11.27 26.08
N PRO A 131 43.96 -12.57 25.98
CA PRO A 131 42.61 -13.16 25.86
C PRO A 131 42.27 -14.00 27.14
N PRO A 132 41.42 -15.08 27.23
CA PRO A 132 40.53 -15.80 26.29
C PRO A 132 39.06 -15.92 26.83
N LEU A 133 38.07 -16.50 26.14
CA LEU A 133 37.69 -17.92 26.21
C LEU A 133 36.42 -18.18 25.35
N PHE A 134 36.41 -19.33 24.68
CA PHE A 134 35.30 -20.09 24.07
C PHE A 134 33.87 -19.71 24.52
N SER A 135 32.87 -19.68 23.63
CA SER A 135 32.17 -20.90 23.17
C SER A 135 31.26 -20.61 21.97
N GLN A 136 31.42 -21.36 20.87
CA GLN A 136 30.43 -21.45 19.78
C GLN A 136 29.28 -22.38 20.20
N PRO A 137 28.01 -22.04 19.96
CA PRO A 137 26.96 -23.05 19.89
C PRO A 137 26.89 -23.68 18.48
N PRO A 138 26.66 -25.01 18.38
CA PRO A 138 26.63 -25.73 17.11
C PRO A 138 25.41 -25.39 16.25
N GLN A 139 25.65 -25.35 14.95
CA GLN A 139 24.64 -25.25 13.91
C GLN A 139 23.81 -26.53 13.83
N HIS A 140 22.49 -26.41 13.91
CA HIS A 140 21.58 -27.48 13.51
C HIS A 140 20.76 -27.01 12.30
N SER A 141 21.25 -27.36 11.11
CA SER A 141 20.50 -27.33 9.87
C SER A 141 19.71 -28.64 9.74
N TYR A 142 18.38 -28.57 9.67
CA TYR A 142 17.57 -29.73 9.27
C TYR A 142 17.18 -29.58 7.80
N ASN A 143 17.79 -30.39 6.94
CA ASN A 143 17.34 -30.60 5.57
C ASN A 143 16.17 -31.58 5.59
N LEU A 144 14.94 -31.09 5.46
CA LEU A 144 13.79 -31.94 5.21
C LEU A 144 13.61 -32.12 3.70
N ARG A 145 14.11 -33.24 3.18
CA ARG A 145 13.60 -33.86 1.97
C ARG A 145 13.26 -35.32 2.27
N SER A 146 12.00 -35.66 2.09
CA SER A 146 11.59 -37.03 1.81
C SER A 146 10.54 -36.99 0.71
N HIS A 147 10.94 -37.52 -0.45
CA HIS A 147 10.04 -37.88 -1.53
C HIS A 147 9.26 -39.14 -1.14
N THR A 148 7.97 -39.14 -1.40
CA THR A 148 7.23 -40.21 -2.11
C THR A 148 5.96 -39.60 -2.65
#